data_AF-A0A2I8A935-F1
#
_entry.id   AF-A0A2I8A935-F1
#
_cell.length_a   1.000
_cell.length_b   1.000
_cell.length_c   1.000
_cell.angle_alpha   90.00
_cell.angle_beta   90.00
_cell.angle_gamma   90.00
#
_symmetry.space_group_name_H-M   'P 1'
#
loop_
_entity.id
_entity.type
_entity.pdbx_description
1 polymer ?
#
loop_
_entity_poly.entity_id
_entity_poly.type
_entity_poly.pdbx_seq_one_letter_code
_entity_poly.pdbx_strand_id
1 'polypeptide(L)'
;MSPNLKKEDLRNNAALIRELYLRKPVGRSNVAIAELYLDNNVAFCAGATSKGGSKSPLRTTPTPKSEGGQFQPSIDSRTNRLMDTDAEYKVLSEIAHILEMFYDLQVKGKLYLYTEFQPCESCNSVLRQFREKFPHIEIEVFWDYPYPP
;
A
#
# COMPACT_ATOMS: atom_id res chain seq x y z
N MET A 1 -5.81 3.64 20.07
CA MET A 1 -5.77 2.20 19.72
C MET A 1 -4.32 1.75 19.83
N SER A 2 -4.02 0.60 20.44
CA SER A 2 -2.63 0.14 20.57
C SER A 2 -2.09 -0.32 19.20
N PRO A 3 -0.78 -0.17 18.92
CA PRO A 3 -0.18 -0.62 17.67
C PRO A 3 -0.44 -2.10 17.37
N ASN A 4 -0.43 -2.96 18.40
CA ASN A 4 -0.68 -4.39 18.25
C ASN A 4 -2.10 -4.69 17.78
N LEU A 5 -3.12 -4.05 18.37
CA LEU A 5 -4.51 -4.24 17.93
C LEU A 5 -4.68 -3.78 16.48
N LYS A 6 -4.02 -2.67 16.12
CA LYS A 6 -4.08 -2.15 14.75
C LYS A 6 -3.43 -3.07 13.73
N LYS A 7 -2.27 -3.64 14.06
CA LYS A 7 -1.62 -4.65 13.23
C LYS A 7 -2.54 -5.86 13.04
N GLU A 8 -3.18 -6.34 14.10
CA GLU A 8 -4.06 -7.52 14.05
C GLU A 8 -5.30 -7.30 13.17
N ASP A 9 -5.96 -6.15 13.30
CA ASP A 9 -7.11 -5.78 12.46
C ASP A 9 -6.74 -5.73 10.97
N LEU A 10 -5.63 -5.04 10.65
CA LEU A 10 -5.15 -4.94 9.27
C LEU A 10 -4.74 -6.30 8.70
N ARG A 11 -4.11 -7.14 9.53
CA ARG A 11 -3.74 -8.52 9.16
C ARG A 11 -4.98 -9.36 8.85
N ASN A 12 -6.03 -9.26 9.66
CA ASN A 12 -7.30 -9.97 9.43
C ASN A 12 -7.96 -9.50 8.13
N ASN A 13 -7.98 -8.19 7.88
CA ASN A 13 -8.49 -7.64 6.62
C ASN A 13 -7.66 -8.14 5.42
N ALA A 14 -6.34 -8.23 5.55
CA ALA A 14 -5.47 -8.73 4.49
C ALA A 14 -5.72 -10.22 4.20
N ALA A 15 -5.97 -11.02 5.24
CA ALA A 15 -6.37 -12.42 5.11
C ALA A 15 -7.71 -12.57 4.35
N LEU A 16 -8.69 -11.70 4.61
CA LEU A 16 -9.96 -11.69 3.87
C LEU A 16 -9.75 -11.37 2.38
N ILE A 17 -8.93 -10.37 2.05
CA ILE A 17 -8.58 -10.08 0.64
C ILE A 17 -7.89 -11.30 0.00
N ARG A 18 -6.97 -11.95 0.72
CA ARG A 18 -6.29 -13.15 0.22
C ARG A 18 -7.27 -14.27 -0.12
N GLU A 19 -8.19 -14.55 0.81
CA GLU A 19 -9.20 -15.58 0.66
C GLU A 19 -10.11 -15.29 -0.53
N LEU A 20 -10.62 -14.06 -0.65
CA LEU A 20 -11.56 -13.68 -1.70
C LEU A 20 -10.92 -13.71 -3.09
N TYR A 21 -9.70 -13.16 -3.23
CA TYR A 21 -9.10 -12.86 -4.54
C TYR A 21 -8.02 -13.84 -5.00
N LEU A 22 -7.20 -14.36 -4.09
CA LEU A 22 -6.10 -15.26 -4.46
C LEU A 22 -6.39 -16.73 -4.18
N ARG A 23 -7.19 -17.04 -3.14
CA ARG A 23 -7.60 -18.41 -2.76
C ARG A 23 -6.41 -19.37 -2.59
N LYS A 24 -5.29 -18.84 -2.10
CA LYS A 24 -4.04 -19.57 -1.88
C LYS A 24 -3.38 -19.07 -0.60
N PRO A 25 -2.60 -19.92 0.09
CA PRO A 25 -1.77 -19.49 1.21
C PRO A 25 -0.79 -18.39 0.80
N VAL A 26 -0.24 -17.69 1.81
CA VAL A 26 0.84 -16.73 1.62
C VAL A 26 2.02 -17.42 0.92
N GLY A 27 2.53 -16.78 -0.14
CA GLY A 27 3.53 -17.37 -1.02
C GLY A 27 4.02 -16.35 -2.03
N ARG A 28 3.96 -16.65 -3.33
CA ARG A 28 4.52 -15.76 -4.38
C ARG A 28 3.76 -14.45 -4.61
N SER A 29 2.57 -14.30 -4.05
CA SER A 29 1.75 -13.10 -4.25
C SER A 29 1.60 -12.39 -2.92
N ASN A 30 1.66 -11.07 -2.94
CA ASN A 30 1.55 -10.23 -1.75
C ASN A 30 0.13 -9.66 -1.63
N VAL A 31 -0.28 -9.31 -0.42
CA VAL A 31 -1.43 -8.45 -0.12
C VAL A 31 -0.95 -7.29 0.74
N ALA A 32 -1.44 -6.09 0.42
CA ALA A 32 -1.26 -4.92 1.25
C ALA A 32 -2.61 -4.24 1.50
N ILE A 33 -2.75 -3.63 2.67
CA ILE A 33 -3.88 -2.79 3.07
C ILE A 33 -3.35 -1.53 3.72
N ALA A 34 -3.88 -0.37 3.34
CA ALA A 34 -3.69 0.87 4.05
C ALA A 34 -5.01 1.38 4.61
N GLU A 35 -4.96 1.86 5.85
CA GLU A 35 -6.03 2.63 6.46
C GLU A 35 -5.46 4.00 6.87
N LEU A 36 -6.02 5.05 6.29
CA LEU A 36 -5.66 6.43 6.56
C LEU A 36 -6.74 7.06 7.43
N TYR A 37 -6.33 7.70 8.52
CA TYR A 37 -7.18 8.49 9.40
C TYR A 37 -6.72 9.94 9.35
N LEU A 38 -7.60 10.82 8.91
CA LEU A 38 -7.36 12.25 8.91
C LEU A 38 -7.84 12.88 10.22
N ASP A 39 -7.21 13.99 10.61
CA ASP A 39 -7.55 14.71 11.86
C ASP A 39 -8.99 15.25 11.88
N ASN A 40 -9.62 15.40 10.71
CA ASN A 40 -11.01 15.81 10.57
C ASN A 40 -12.02 14.66 10.72
N ASN A 41 -11.61 13.52 11.29
CA ASN A 41 -12.40 12.30 11.48
C ASN A 41 -12.85 11.59 10.20
N VAL A 42 -12.19 11.86 9.06
CA VAL A 42 -12.39 11.09 7.82
C VAL A 42 -11.41 9.92 7.78
N ALA A 43 -11.89 8.76 7.34
CA ALA A 43 -11.05 7.58 7.17
C ALA A 43 -11.18 7.00 5.75
N PHE A 44 -10.06 6.56 5.21
CA PHE A 44 -9.97 5.87 3.92
C PHE A 44 -9.32 4.50 4.12
N CYS A 45 -9.80 3.51 3.35
CA CYS A 45 -9.21 2.17 3.32
C CYS A 45 -9.00 1.75 1.88
N ALA A 46 -7.82 1.23 1.58
CA ALA A 46 -7.50 0.65 0.29
C ALA A 46 -6.75 -0.67 0.50
N GLY A 47 -7.09 -1.68 -0.30
CA GLY A 47 -6.46 -3.00 -0.24
C GLY A 47 -6.20 -3.53 -1.64
N ALA A 48 -5.03 -4.14 -1.84
CA ALA A 48 -4.63 -4.69 -3.13
C ALA A 48 -3.87 -6.01 -2.98
N THR A 49 -3.80 -6.74 -4.08
CA THR A 49 -2.84 -7.83 -4.23
C THR A 49 -1.75 -7.44 -5.22
N SER A 50 -0.62 -8.15 -5.22
CA SER A 50 0.39 -7.98 -6.28
C SER A 50 -0.05 -8.51 -7.65
N LYS A 51 -1.29 -9.03 -7.77
CA LYS A 51 -1.94 -9.37 -9.04
C LYS A 51 -2.86 -8.24 -9.49
N GLY A 52 -3.18 -8.19 -10.78
CA GLY A 52 -4.15 -7.25 -11.35
C GLY A 52 -5.48 -7.90 -11.69
N GLY A 53 -6.40 -7.12 -12.25
CA GLY A 53 -7.68 -7.59 -12.76
C GLY A 53 -8.56 -8.21 -11.67
N SER A 54 -9.20 -9.34 -11.96
CA SER A 54 -10.13 -10.02 -11.02
C SER A 54 -9.46 -10.61 -9.78
N LYS A 55 -8.13 -10.58 -9.68
CA LYS A 55 -7.35 -11.09 -8.54
C LYS A 55 -6.94 -9.99 -7.56
N SER A 56 -7.51 -8.80 -7.66
CA SER A 56 -7.27 -7.70 -6.74
C SER A 56 -8.53 -6.84 -6.57
N PRO A 57 -8.78 -6.28 -5.38
CA PRO A 57 -9.81 -5.26 -5.19
C PRO A 57 -9.52 -4.03 -6.08
N LEU A 58 -8.28 -3.54 -6.05
CA LEU A 58 -7.78 -2.56 -7.01
C LEU A 58 -7.42 -3.26 -8.32
N ARG A 59 -8.30 -3.15 -9.31
CA ARG A 59 -8.23 -3.91 -10.58
C ARG A 59 -7.20 -3.34 -11.55
N THR A 60 -7.00 -2.04 -11.51
CA THR A 60 -6.10 -1.29 -12.39
C THR A 60 -4.72 -1.18 -11.77
N THR A 61 -3.71 -1.22 -12.63
CA THR A 61 -2.34 -0.88 -12.25
C THR A 61 -2.21 0.65 -12.29
N PRO A 62 -1.68 1.31 -11.24
CA PRO A 62 -1.44 2.74 -11.27
C PRO A 62 -0.45 3.10 -12.37
N THR A 63 -0.69 4.25 -13.00
CA THR A 63 0.25 4.83 -13.96
C THR A 63 1.51 5.32 -13.23
N PRO A 64 2.72 5.16 -13.79
CA PRO A 64 3.94 5.76 -13.24
C PRO A 64 3.89 7.30 -13.20
N LYS A 65 4.62 7.92 -12.27
CA LYS A 65 4.72 9.39 -12.18
C LYS A 65 5.25 10.04 -13.46
N SER A 66 6.19 9.41 -14.16
CA SER A 66 6.69 9.88 -15.47
C SER A 66 5.61 9.98 -16.55
N GLU A 67 4.49 9.28 -16.37
CA GLU A 67 3.35 9.25 -17.29
C GLU A 67 2.10 9.95 -16.68
N GLY A 68 2.28 10.71 -15.61
CA GLY A 68 1.22 11.50 -14.97
C GLY A 68 0.52 10.83 -13.79
N GLY A 69 1.01 9.68 -13.31
CA GLY A 69 0.49 9.06 -12.09
C GLY A 69 1.07 9.60 -10.78
N GLN A 70 0.69 8.96 -9.68
CA GLN A 70 0.99 9.45 -8.32
C GLN A 70 2.46 9.31 -7.94
N PHE A 71 3.03 8.12 -8.18
CA PHE A 71 4.38 7.76 -7.76
C PHE A 71 5.14 7.03 -8.87
N GLN A 72 6.47 7.12 -8.82
CA GLN A 72 7.36 6.41 -9.73
C GLN A 72 7.73 5.05 -9.11
N PRO A 73 7.29 3.91 -9.68
CA PRO A 73 7.83 2.61 -9.31
C PRO A 73 9.28 2.50 -9.76
N SER A 74 10.09 1.79 -9.00
CA SER A 74 11.50 1.52 -9.33
C SER A 74 11.73 0.04 -9.56
N ILE A 75 12.87 -0.28 -10.19
CA ILE A 75 13.32 -1.66 -10.33
C ILE A 75 13.82 -2.15 -8.97
N ASP A 76 13.38 -3.32 -8.55
CA ASP A 76 13.93 -4.00 -7.38
C ASP A 76 15.28 -4.61 -7.72
N SER A 77 16.32 -4.20 -6.99
CA SER A 77 17.71 -4.61 -7.23
C SER A 77 17.91 -6.13 -7.12
N ARG A 78 17.12 -6.80 -6.25
CA ARG A 78 17.20 -8.25 -6.04
C ARG A 78 16.60 -9.06 -7.19
N THR A 79 15.40 -8.70 -7.65
CA THR A 79 14.68 -9.47 -8.68
C THR A 79 14.85 -8.93 -10.09
N ASN A 80 15.41 -7.71 -10.24
CA ASN A 80 15.51 -6.95 -11.49
C ASN A 80 14.16 -6.75 -12.20
N ARG A 81 13.06 -6.68 -11.42
CA ARG A 81 11.71 -6.44 -11.93
C ARG A 81 11.27 -5.04 -11.60
N LEU A 82 10.53 -4.42 -12.51
CA LEU A 82 9.78 -3.21 -12.22
C LEU A 82 8.65 -3.56 -11.24
N MET A 83 8.54 -2.80 -10.15
CA MET A 83 7.56 -3.03 -9.09
C MET A 83 6.31 -2.15 -9.25
N ASP A 84 5.88 -1.97 -10.49
CA ASP A 84 4.62 -1.29 -10.87
C ASP A 84 3.37 -2.10 -10.49
N THR A 85 3.52 -3.39 -10.17
CA THR A 85 2.42 -4.28 -9.81
C THR A 85 2.35 -4.61 -8.32
N ASP A 86 3.28 -4.10 -7.51
CA ASP A 86 3.33 -4.37 -6.08
C ASP A 86 2.10 -3.84 -5.34
N ALA A 87 1.67 -4.58 -4.33
CA ALA A 87 0.44 -4.27 -3.60
C ALA A 87 0.58 -2.92 -2.87
N GLU A 88 1.75 -2.66 -2.30
CA GLU A 88 2.10 -1.41 -1.63
C GLU A 88 2.04 -0.22 -2.58
N TYR A 89 2.57 -0.36 -3.80
CA TYR A 89 2.50 0.68 -4.82
C TYR A 89 1.06 1.01 -5.21
N LYS A 90 0.23 -0.01 -5.41
CA LYS A 90 -1.20 0.14 -5.74
C LYS A 90 -1.96 0.88 -4.64
N VAL A 91 -1.83 0.40 -3.40
CA VAL A 91 -2.55 0.94 -2.25
C VAL A 91 -2.14 2.38 -1.96
N LEU A 92 -0.83 2.68 -1.97
CA LEU A 92 -0.35 4.04 -1.73
C LEU A 92 -0.79 4.99 -2.83
N SER A 93 -0.74 4.56 -4.10
CA SER A 93 -1.20 5.37 -5.22
C SER A 93 -2.70 5.68 -5.14
N GLU A 94 -3.52 4.71 -4.74
CA GLU A 94 -4.96 4.93 -4.55
C GLU A 94 -5.24 5.95 -3.44
N ILE A 95 -4.60 5.80 -2.28
CA ILE A 95 -4.75 6.76 -1.18
C ILE A 95 -4.30 8.16 -1.62
N ALA A 96 -3.16 8.26 -2.31
CA ALA A 96 -2.65 9.54 -2.80
C ALA A 96 -3.61 10.19 -3.82
N HIS A 97 -4.21 9.38 -4.70
CA HIS A 97 -5.21 9.85 -5.66
C HIS A 97 -6.45 10.42 -4.96
N ILE A 98 -7.00 9.70 -3.98
CA ILE A 98 -8.14 10.16 -3.18
C ILE A 98 -7.80 11.47 -2.45
N LEU A 99 -6.61 11.55 -1.85
CA LEU A 99 -6.20 12.76 -1.15
C LEU A 99 -6.11 13.97 -2.09
N GLU A 100 -5.45 13.85 -3.25
CA GLU A 100 -5.35 14.97 -4.20
C GLU A 100 -6.71 15.39 -4.78
N MET A 101 -7.67 14.48 -4.88
CA MET A 101 -9.00 14.82 -5.38
C MET A 101 -9.80 15.68 -4.40
N PHE A 102 -9.61 15.50 -3.10
CA PHE A 102 -10.51 16.06 -2.07
C PHE A 102 -9.83 16.96 -1.05
N TYR A 103 -8.50 16.95 -0.96
CA TYR A 103 -7.72 17.64 0.06
C TYR A 103 -6.49 18.33 -0.52
N ASP A 104 -5.98 19.30 0.23
CA ASP A 104 -4.68 19.88 -0.04
C ASP A 104 -3.53 19.01 0.51
N LEU A 105 -2.30 19.28 0.05
CA LEU A 105 -1.10 18.51 0.45
C LEU A 105 -0.67 18.75 1.92
N GLN A 106 -1.28 19.70 2.63
CA GLN A 106 -1.03 19.98 4.04
C GLN A 106 -1.95 19.18 4.97
N VAL A 107 -2.79 18.30 4.42
CA VAL A 107 -3.66 17.41 5.18
C VAL A 107 -2.86 16.60 6.21
N LYS A 108 -3.40 16.55 7.43
CA LYS A 108 -2.81 15.88 8.59
C LYS A 108 -3.53 14.58 8.89
N GLY A 109 -2.77 13.59 9.33
CA GLY A 109 -3.33 12.34 9.78
C GLY A 109 -2.31 11.25 10.00
N LYS A 110 -2.80 10.02 10.08
CA LYS A 110 -2.00 8.83 10.26
C LYS A 110 -2.44 7.71 9.33
N LEU A 111 -1.49 7.21 8.55
CA LEU A 111 -1.64 6.06 7.66
C LEU A 111 -1.03 4.82 8.31
N TYR A 112 -1.82 3.77 8.44
CA TYR A 112 -1.34 2.45 8.82
C TYR A 112 -1.31 1.56 7.59
N LEU A 113 -0.13 1.07 7.24
CA LEU A 113 0.08 0.14 6.13
C LEU A 113 0.42 -1.23 6.70
N TYR A 114 -0.38 -2.25 6.37
CA TYR A 114 0.01 -3.64 6.52
C TYR A 114 0.35 -4.21 5.15
N THR A 115 1.43 -4.98 5.10
CA THR A 115 1.81 -5.81 3.95
C THR A 115 2.24 -7.17 4.47
N GLU A 116 1.92 -8.26 3.78
CA GLU A 116 2.27 -9.59 4.30
C GLU A 116 3.79 -9.75 4.38
N PHE A 117 4.49 -9.32 3.33
CA PHE A 117 5.94 -9.34 3.25
C PHE A 117 6.54 -7.97 3.59
N GLN A 118 7.70 -7.96 4.23
CA GLN A 118 8.48 -6.75 4.45
C GLN A 118 8.65 -5.98 3.12
N PRO A 119 8.39 -4.66 3.10
CA PRO A 119 8.55 -3.86 1.89
C PRO A 119 9.96 -3.99 1.31
N CYS A 120 10.04 -4.26 0.01
CA CYS A 120 11.30 -4.31 -0.73
C CYS A 120 11.93 -2.90 -0.87
N GLU A 121 13.14 -2.83 -1.42
CA GLU A 121 13.82 -1.55 -1.65
C GLU A 121 12.98 -0.59 -2.51
N SER A 122 12.35 -1.11 -3.56
CA SER A 122 11.50 -0.29 -4.43
C SER A 122 10.21 0.19 -3.72
N CYS A 123 9.57 -0.64 -2.90
CA CYS A 123 8.43 -0.23 -2.08
C CYS A 123 8.81 0.85 -1.06
N ASN A 124 10.04 0.79 -0.51
CA ASN A 124 10.56 1.86 0.35
C ASN A 124 10.74 3.18 -0.41
N SER A 125 11.10 3.15 -1.70
CA SER A 125 11.15 4.34 -2.56
C SER A 125 9.76 4.97 -2.73
N VAL A 126 8.71 4.16 -2.91
CA VAL A 126 7.32 4.66 -3.00
C VAL A 126 6.85 5.25 -1.67
N LEU A 127 7.15 4.57 -0.54
CA LEU A 127 6.86 5.09 0.80
C LEU A 127 7.55 6.44 1.04
N ARG A 128 8.78 6.62 0.58
CA ARG A 128 9.49 7.90 0.67
C ARG A 128 8.78 8.98 -0.16
N GLN A 129 8.40 8.68 -1.41
CA GLN A 129 7.65 9.62 -2.25
C GLN A 129 6.31 10.02 -1.62
N PHE A 130 5.61 9.09 -0.96
CA PHE A 130 4.38 9.41 -0.23
C PHE A 130 4.65 10.39 0.92
N ARG A 131 5.68 10.14 1.74
CA ARG A 131 6.05 11.05 2.85
C ARG A 131 6.45 12.44 2.36
N GLU A 132 7.16 12.51 1.23
CA GLU A 132 7.53 13.80 0.62
C GLU A 132 6.30 14.56 0.11
N LYS A 133 5.31 13.84 -0.44
CA LYS A 133 4.09 14.42 -0.99
C LYS A 133 3.09 14.86 0.09
N PHE A 134 2.97 14.09 1.17
CA PHE A 134 2.07 14.35 2.30
C PHE A 134 2.87 14.37 3.61
N PRO A 135 3.65 15.44 3.86
CA PRO A 135 4.62 15.51 4.97
C PRO A 135 3.97 15.52 6.35
N HIS A 136 2.66 15.72 6.42
CA HIS A 136 1.88 15.78 7.65
C HIS A 136 1.05 14.51 7.92
N ILE A 137 1.21 13.49 7.09
CA ILE A 137 0.67 12.16 7.33
C ILE A 137 1.77 11.26 7.90
N GLU A 138 1.62 10.86 9.16
CA GLU A 138 2.50 9.88 9.77
C GLU A 138 2.23 8.49 9.20
N ILE A 139 3.28 7.71 8.90
CA ILE A 139 3.13 6.37 8.33
C ILE A 139 3.70 5.33 9.29
N GLU A 140 2.86 4.38 9.68
CA GLU A 140 3.25 3.20 10.44
C GLU A 140 3.09 1.95 9.56
N VAL A 141 4.14 1.15 9.45
CA VAL A 141 4.19 -0.01 8.54
C VAL A 141 4.33 -1.30 9.33
N PHE A 142 3.50 -2.28 9.03
CA PHE A 142 3.48 -3.61 9.66
C PHE A 142 3.67 -4.71 8.62
N TRP A 143 4.37 -5.78 9.01
CA TRP A 143 4.50 -7.00 8.22
C TRP A 143 4.68 -8.24 9.09
N ASP A 144 4.52 -9.43 8.49
CA ASP A 144 4.64 -10.73 9.17
C ASP A 144 5.76 -11.60 8.61
N TYR A 145 6.09 -11.47 7.33
CA TYR A 145 7.11 -12.29 6.67
C TYR A 145 8.27 -11.42 6.17
N PRO A 146 9.52 -11.93 6.16
CA PRO A 146 10.62 -11.22 5.52
C PRO A 146 10.38 -11.12 4.00
N TYR A 147 11.01 -10.15 3.35
CA TYR A 147 10.98 -10.08 1.88
C TYR A 147 11.50 -11.42 1.31
N PRO A 148 10.72 -12.14 0.47
CA PRO A 148 11.06 -13.50 0.07
C PRO A 148 12.38 -13.52 -0.73
N PRO A 149 13.15 -14.63 -0.68
CA PRO A 149 14.41 -14.76 -1.40
C PRO A 149 14.27 -14.71 -2.93
#